data_AF-A0A162DYN7-F1
#
_entry.id   AF-A0A162DYN7-F1
#
_cell.length_a   1.000
_cell.length_b   1.000
_cell.length_c   1.000
_cell.angle_alpha   90.00
_cell.angle_beta   90.00
_cell.angle_gamma   90.00
#
_symmetry.space_group_name_H-M   'P 1'
#
loop_
_entity.id
_entity.type
_entity.pdbx_description
1 polymer ?
#
loop_
_entity_poly.entity_id
_entity_poly.type
_entity_poly.pdbx_seq_one_letter_code
_entity_poly.pdbx_strand_id
1 'polypeptide(L)' 'MEAHGTPELVAVENLHSGDPITDINGGGQRYIVLESKAVGDGCVVLELESRVDHRLQVIEKSFPTGYHVGRANHRIL' A
#
# COMPACT_ATOMS: atom_id res chain seq x y z
N MET A 1 23.45 12.34 2.88
CA MET A 1 22.34 13.07 2.21
C MET A 1 21.28 12.05 1.93
N GLU A 2 20.22 12.09 2.72
CA GLU A 2 19.13 11.10 2.68
C GLU A 2 18.28 11.43 1.46
N ALA A 3 18.22 10.50 0.51
CA ALA A 3 17.29 10.63 -0.60
C ALA A 3 15.88 10.49 -0.02
N HIS A 4 15.27 11.64 0.32
CA HIS A 4 13.82 11.77 0.37
C HIS A 4 13.30 11.57 -1.05
N GLY A 5 13.37 10.32 -1.53
CA GLY A 5 12.70 9.92 -2.76
C GLY A 5 11.22 10.09 -2.50
N THR A 6 10.62 11.06 -3.18
CA THR A 6 9.17 11.24 -3.18
C THR A 6 8.54 9.87 -3.45
N PRO A 7 7.67 9.36 -2.56
CA PRO A 7 7.04 8.05 -2.79
C PRO A 7 6.32 8.10 -4.13
N GLU A 8 6.58 7.10 -4.97
CA GLU A 8 5.94 7.00 -6.28
C GLU A 8 4.44 6.80 -6.07
N LEU A 9 3.60 7.66 -6.62
CA LEU A 9 2.16 7.48 -6.53
C LEU A 9 1.73 6.39 -7.51
N VAL A 10 1.24 5.28 -6.97
CA VAL A 10 0.74 4.14 -7.74
C VAL A 10 -0.75 3.96 -7.48
N ALA A 11 -1.51 3.65 -8.52
CA ALA A 11 -2.91 3.29 -8.37
C ALA A 11 -3.04 1.91 -7.73
N VAL A 12 -4.05 1.73 -6.87
CA VAL A 12 -4.29 0.47 -6.12
C VAL A 12 -4.47 -0.76 -7.01
N GLU A 13 -4.92 -0.56 -8.25
CA GLU A 13 -5.07 -1.61 -9.28
C GLU A 13 -3.75 -2.13 -9.85
N ASN A 14 -2.65 -1.38 -9.69
CA ASN A 14 -1.31 -1.75 -10.15
C ASN A 14 -0.42 -2.29 -9.01
N LEU A 15 -1.00 -2.51 -7.82
CA LEU A 15 -0.29 -3.07 -6.69
C LEU A 15 -0.21 -4.60 -6.81
N HIS A 16 0.91 -5.13 -6.36
CA HIS A 16 1.15 -6.57 -6.29
C HIS A 16 1.50 -6.99 -4.86
N SER A 17 1.29 -8.27 -4.57
CA SER A 17 1.76 -8.89 -3.34
C SER A 17 3.25 -8.65 -3.12
N GLY A 18 3.62 -8.14 -1.95
CA GLY A 18 4.97 -7.76 -1.57
C GLY A 18 5.26 -6.26 -1.71
N ASP A 19 4.39 -5.48 -2.35
CA ASP A 19 4.63 -4.04 -2.51
C ASP A 19 4.52 -3.29 -1.18
N PRO A 20 5.56 -2.54 -0.76
CA PRO A 20 5.47 -1.66 0.38
C PRO A 20 4.80 -0.35 -0.03
N ILE A 21 3.65 -0.08 0.58
CA ILE A 21 2.84 1.11 0.31
C ILE A 21 2.72 1.99 1.56
N THR A 22 2.44 3.26 1.33
CA THR A 22 2.13 4.26 2.35
C THR A 22 0.81 4.89 1.98
N ASP A 23 -0.14 4.84 2.92
CA ASP A 23 -1.41 5.51 2.77
C ASP A 23 -1.23 7.00 3.02
N ILE A 24 -0.92 7.73 1.94
CA ILE A 24 -0.65 9.18 1.99
C ILE A 24 -1.89 10.00 2.38
N ASN A 25 -3.09 9.46 2.19
CA ASN A 25 -4.34 10.13 2.52
C ASN A 25 -4.82 9.74 3.94
N GLY A 26 -4.54 8.52 4.39
CA GLY A 26 -4.87 8.03 5.74
C GLY A 26 -3.78 8.27 6.79
N GLY A 27 -3.03 9.36 6.69
CA GLY A 27 -2.10 9.80 7.74
C GLY A 27 -0.67 9.24 7.65
N GLY A 28 -0.28 8.65 6.52
CA GLY A 28 1.10 8.20 6.27
C GLY A 28 1.43 6.82 6.87
N GLN A 29 0.42 6.02 7.20
CA GLN A 29 0.63 4.66 7.68
C GLN A 29 1.25 3.79 6.58
N ARG A 30 2.26 2.99 6.96
CA ARG A 30 2.93 2.05 6.05
C ARG A 30 2.30 0.67 6.15
N TYR A 31 2.17 0.03 4.99
CA TYR A 31 1.64 -1.31 4.83
C TYR A 31 2.48 -2.09 3.83
N ILE A 32 2.43 -3.42 3.90
CA ILE A 32 2.90 -4.31 2.83
C ILE A 32 1.68 -4.96 2.22
N VAL A 33 1.53 -4.92 0.91
CA VAL A 33 0.43 -5.59 0.21
C VAL A 33 0.66 -7.10 0.31
N LEU A 34 -0.31 -7.82 0.85
CA LEU A 34 -0.29 -9.29 0.91
C LEU A 34 -1.04 -9.86 -0.29
N GLU A 35 -2.24 -9.33 -0.56
CA GLU A 35 -3.06 -9.71 -1.70
C GLU A 35 -3.79 -8.48 -2.25
N SER A 36 -4.07 -8.51 -3.56
CA SER A 36 -4.84 -7.49 -4.25
C SER A 36 -5.92 -8.14 -5.10
N LYS A 37 -7.17 -7.73 -4.91
CA LYS A 37 -8.31 -8.30 -5.62
C LYS A 37 -9.24 -7.20 -6.14
N ALA A 38 -9.39 -7.13 -7.46
CA ALA A 38 -10.44 -6.31 -8.07
C ALA A 38 -11.81 -6.95 -7.80
N VAL A 39 -12.74 -6.16 -7.25
CA VAL A 39 -14.12 -6.55 -6.95
C VAL A 39 -15.05 -5.73 -7.83
N GLY A 40 -15.47 -6.31 -8.95
CA GLY A 40 -16.23 -5.62 -9.98
C GLY A 40 -15.39 -4.57 -10.73
N ASP A 41 -16.05 -3.61 -11.38
CA ASP A 41 -15.41 -2.57 -12.20
C ASP A 41 -14.91 -1.33 -11.42
N GLY A 42 -15.19 -1.23 -10.11
CA GLY A 42 -15.05 0.03 -9.38
C GLY A 42 -14.32 -0.02 -8.04
N CYS A 43 -13.89 -1.20 -7.59
CA CYS A 43 -13.30 -1.37 -6.26
C CYS A 43 -12.15 -2.37 -6.29
N VAL A 44 -11.08 -2.06 -5.57
CA VAL A 44 -9.95 -2.96 -5.30
C VAL A 44 -9.88 -3.20 -3.81
N VAL A 45 -9.95 -4.46 -3.41
CA VAL A 45 -9.74 -4.90 -2.04
C VAL A 45 -8.28 -5.31 -1.90
N LEU A 46 -7.59 -4.74 -0.93
CA LEU A 46 -6.22 -5.07 -0.59
C LEU A 46 -6.19 -5.73 0.78
N GLU A 47 -5.52 -6.87 0.86
CA GLU A 47 -5.05 -7.41 2.13
C GLU A 47 -3.69 -6.78 2.43
N LEU A 48 -3.55 -6.21 3.62
CA LEU A 48 -2.42 -5.39 4.01
C LEU A 48 -1.82 -5.90 5.32
N GLU A 49 -0.51 -6.10 5.34
CA GLU A 49 0.26 -6.24 6.57
C GLU A 49 0.53 -4.85 7.15
N SER A 50 0.08 -4.63 8.38
CA SER A 50 0.42 -3.47 9.19
C SER A 50 1.24 -3.90 10.41
N ARG A 51 2.26 -3.10 10.75
CA ARG A 51 3.00 -3.28 12.01
C ARG A 51 2.69 -2.12 12.93
N VAL A 52 1.91 -2.41 13.97
CA VAL A 52 1.55 -1.44 15.01
C VAL A 52 1.96 -2.05 16.34
N ASP A 53 2.66 -1.28 17.16
CA ASP A 53 3.08 -1.71 18.50
C ASP A 53 3.87 -3.04 18.49
N HIS A 54 4.82 -3.18 17.56
CA HIS A 54 5.61 -4.41 17.35
C HIS A 54 4.81 -5.67 17.00
N ARG A 55 3.50 -5.54 16.77
CA ARG A 55 2.64 -6.63 16.35
C ARG A 55 2.29 -6.51 14.89
N LEU A 56 2.47 -7.63 14.19
CA LEU A 56 2.05 -7.80 12.82
C LEU A 56 0.55 -8.08 12.81
N GLN A 57 -0.19 -7.29 12.03
CA GLN A 57 -1.63 -7.40 11.87
C GLN A 57 -1.95 -7.45 10.38
N VAL A 58 -2.85 -8.35 10.02
CA VAL A 58 -3.41 -8.40 8.68
C VAL A 58 -4.73 -7.65 8.71
N ILE A 59 -4.87 -6.67 7.84
CA ILE A 59 -6.10 -5.89 7.68
C ILE A 59 -6.55 -5.95 6.22
N GLU A 60 -7.85 -6.04 6.02
CA GLU A 60 -8.46 -5.87 4.70
C GLU A 60 -8.94 -4.43 4.57
N LYS A 61 -8.63 -3.80 3.44
CA LYS A 61 -9.15 -2.47 3.09
C LYS A 61 -9.64 -2.44 1.65
N SER A 62 -10.80 -1.84 1.44
CA SER A 62 -11.34 -1.55 0.12
C SER A 62 -11.00 -0.13 -0.31
N PHE A 63 -10.60 0.00 -1.56
CA PHE A 63 -10.26 1.27 -2.20
C PHE A 63 -11.01 1.39 -3.51
N PRO A 64 -11.48 2.59 -3.89
CA PRO A 64 -12.04 2.79 -5.21
C PRO A 64 -10.95 2.64 -6.29
N THR A 65 -11.33 2.16 -7.47
CA THR A 65 -10.43 2.16 -8.64
C THR A 65 -9.88 3.56 -8.91
N GLY A 66 -8.62 3.69 -9.31
CA GLY A 66 -7.94 4.98 -9.45
C GLY A 66 -7.53 5.66 -8.13
N TYR A 67 -7.71 5.01 -6.98
CA TYR A 67 -7.14 5.50 -5.72
C TYR A 67 -5.62 5.37 -5.74
N HIS A 68 -4.92 6.42 -5.32
CA HIS A 68 -3.46 6.45 -5.34
C HIS A 68 -2.88 6.29 -3.93
N VAL A 69 -1.85 5.45 -3.82
CA VAL A 69 -1.03 5.28 -2.62
C VAL A 69 0.43 5.55 -2.95
N GLY A 70 1.22 5.91 -1.94
CA GLY A 70 2.65 6.08 -2.12
C GLY A 70 3.35 4.72 -2.07
N ARG A 71 3.90 4.23 -3.17
CA ARG A 71 4.78 3.05 -3.19
C ARG A 71 6.19 3.47 -2.81
N ALA A 72 6.75 2.80 -1.81
CA ALA A 72 8.16 2.96 -1.50
C ALA A 72 8.97 2.05 -2.42
N ASN A 73 10.02 2.58 -3.05
CA ASN A 73 10.98 1.71 -3.74
C ASN A 73 11.75 0.95 -2.66
N HIS A 74 11.64 -0.38 -2.70
CA HIS A 74 12.34 -1.29 -1.80
C HIS A 74 13.84 -1.25 -2.14
N ARG A 75 14.56 -0.23 -1.64
CA ARG A 75 16.01 -0.34 -1.56
C ARG A 75 16.33 -1.25 -0.39
N ILE A 76 16.40 -2.55 -0.69
CA ILE A 76 17.21 -3.49 0.07
C ILE A 76 18.60 -2.86 0.15
N LEU A 77 19.01 -2.47 1.34
CA LEU A 77 20.40 -2.18 1.67
C LEU A 77 21.07 -3.49 2.08
#